data_AF-A0A9X3PKF8-F1
#
_entry.id   AF-A0A9X3PKF8-F1
#
_cell.length_a   1.000
_cell.length_b   1.000
_cell.length_c   1.000
_cell.angle_alpha   90.00
_cell.angle_beta   90.00
_cell.angle_gamma   90.00
#
_symmetry.space_group_name_H-M   'P 1'
#
loop_
_entity.id
_entity.type
_entity.pdbx_description
1 polymer ?
#
loop_
_entity_poly.entity_id
_entity_poly.type
_entity_poly.pdbx_seq_one_letter_code
_entity_poly.pdbx_strand_id
1 'polypeptide(L)'
;MRIGELSTRTGVPVATIKYYVREGLVAGGERTGHNQVSYGEEHVRRLRLVRALVETGALPIAKVREVLSEVEDPRRDLDSTLGVASRALFSHRAPAEEPEDADLETARAIVRRQGWNRIPSDHDFVRTLADVIGRLRLLNVSDLVEYEDRYALAAEQVAEADIRLLGRREDREEILETMIVGTVLGDALFTALRRIAQVEISGREFKGPEEHRTEREECLSTRDLDVGQSAPGPACFYAQMAMSALVGFATVQVDWAVLR
;
A
#
# COMPACT_ATOMS: atom_id res chain seq x y z
N MET A 1 -7.56 28.58 12.77
CA MET A 1 -6.89 27.92 13.91
C MET A 1 -5.40 28.29 13.92
N ARG A 2 -4.74 28.33 15.08
CA ARG A 2 -3.29 28.59 15.16
C ARG A 2 -2.49 27.33 14.85
N ILE A 3 -1.19 27.46 14.54
CA ILE A 3 -0.33 26.31 14.17
C ILE A 3 -0.23 25.24 15.27
N GLY A 4 -0.30 25.62 16.55
CA GLY A 4 -0.32 24.68 17.68
C GLY A 4 -1.60 23.84 17.70
N GLU A 5 -2.76 24.47 17.51
CA GLU A 5 -4.04 23.78 17.39
C GLU A 5 -4.08 22.86 16.17
N LEU A 6 -3.53 23.32 15.03
CA LEU A 6 -3.42 22.51 13.82
C LEU A 6 -2.57 21.25 14.07
N SER A 7 -1.44 21.40 14.78
CA SER A 7 -0.57 20.29 15.16
C SER A 7 -1.30 19.28 16.03
N THR A 8 -2.00 19.72 17.07
CA THR A 8 -2.79 18.83 17.95
C THR A 8 -3.90 18.10 17.18
N ARG A 9 -4.62 18.80 16.29
CA ARG A 9 -5.75 18.20 15.54
C ARG A 9 -5.31 17.21 14.46
N THR A 10 -4.13 17.40 13.89
CA THR A 10 -3.61 16.56 12.80
C THR A 10 -2.66 15.47 13.31
N GLY A 11 -2.13 15.63 14.53
CA GLY A 11 -1.05 14.80 15.07
C GLY A 11 0.31 15.07 14.41
N VAL A 12 0.40 16.07 13.52
CA VAL A 12 1.64 16.40 12.81
C VAL A 12 2.43 17.44 13.63
N PRO A 13 3.70 17.18 13.98
CA PRO A 13 4.51 18.13 14.74
C PRO A 13 4.63 19.49 14.04
N VAL A 14 4.66 20.59 14.82
CA VAL A 14 4.76 21.97 14.27
C VAL A 14 5.96 22.14 13.33
N ALA A 15 7.11 21.51 13.64
CA ALA A 15 8.30 21.56 12.78
C ALA A 15 8.03 20.90 11.42
N THR A 16 7.34 19.76 11.41
CA THR A 16 6.95 19.02 10.20
C THR A 16 5.91 19.80 9.40
N ILE A 17 4.93 20.45 10.04
CA ILE A 17 3.97 21.34 9.35
C ILE A 17 4.73 22.46 8.64
N LYS A 18 5.66 23.14 9.32
CA LYS A 18 6.49 24.18 8.70
C LYS A 18 7.36 23.64 7.57
N TYR A 19 7.86 22.41 7.69
CA TYR A 19 8.58 21.74 6.61
C TYR A 19 7.68 21.50 5.40
N TYR A 20 6.49 20.92 5.57
CA TYR A 20 5.56 20.69 4.47
C TYR A 20 5.09 21.97 3.78
N VAL A 21 4.91 23.07 4.53
CA VAL A 21 4.62 24.39 3.93
C VAL A 21 5.80 24.89 3.10
N ARG A 22 7.05 24.74 3.58
CA ARG A 22 8.26 25.13 2.82
C ARG A 22 8.44 24.29 1.56
N GLU A 23 8.13 23.01 1.64
CA GLU A 23 8.19 22.07 0.51
C GLU A 23 6.98 22.19 -0.43
N GLY A 24 6.06 23.15 -0.19
CA GLY A 24 4.89 23.38 -1.03
C GLY A 24 3.84 22.27 -1.01
N LEU A 25 3.91 21.35 -0.04
CA LEU A 25 2.93 20.28 0.10
C LEU A 25 1.63 20.77 0.75
N VAL A 26 1.71 21.83 1.56
CA VAL A 26 0.57 22.45 2.23
C VAL A 26 0.64 23.94 1.97
N ALA A 27 -0.50 24.57 1.65
CA ALA A 27 -0.57 26.01 1.50
C ALA A 27 -0.10 26.75 2.76
N GLY A 28 0.45 27.94 2.58
CA GLY A 28 0.72 28.84 3.69
C GLY A 28 -0.59 29.31 4.31
N GLY A 29 -0.64 29.37 5.65
CA GLY A 29 -1.82 29.91 6.33
C GLY A 29 -1.98 31.41 6.06
N GLU A 30 -3.19 31.91 6.31
CA GLU A 30 -3.57 33.30 6.10
C GLU A 30 -2.97 34.20 7.19
N ARG A 31 -2.30 35.29 6.78
CA ARG A 31 -1.76 36.27 7.74
C ARG A 31 -2.90 37.09 8.33
N THR A 32 -3.16 36.91 9.63
CA THR A 32 -4.19 37.64 10.37
C THR A 32 -3.62 38.78 11.23
N GLY A 33 -2.30 38.94 11.26
CA GLY A 33 -1.62 40.03 11.95
C GLY A 33 -0.10 40.02 11.71
N HIS A 34 0.63 40.94 12.36
CA HIS A 34 2.08 41.12 12.14
C HIS A 34 2.88 39.83 12.36
N ASN A 35 2.49 39.02 13.35
CA ASN A 35 3.08 37.71 13.66
C ASN A 35 2.03 36.62 13.91
N GLN A 36 0.86 36.73 13.27
CA GLN A 36 -0.22 35.75 13.41
C GLN A 36 -0.61 35.18 12.04
N VAL A 37 -0.70 33.85 12.01
CA VAL A 37 -1.11 33.06 10.85
C VAL A 37 -2.25 32.15 11.28
N SER A 38 -3.33 32.15 10.52
CA SER A 38 -4.49 31.29 10.71
C SER A 38 -4.53 30.19 9.65
N TYR A 39 -4.96 29.01 10.06
CA TYR A 39 -5.14 27.84 9.21
C TYR A 39 -6.61 27.39 9.23
N GLY A 40 -7.11 26.89 8.09
CA GLY A 40 -8.48 26.40 7.90
C GLY A 40 -8.62 24.88 7.95
N GLU A 41 -9.84 24.36 7.75
CA GLU A 41 -10.10 22.90 7.66
C GLU A 41 -9.43 22.25 6.45
N GLU A 42 -9.29 22.99 5.35
CA GLU A 42 -8.51 22.56 4.17
C GLU A 42 -7.08 22.14 4.55
N HIS A 43 -6.44 22.86 5.49
CA HIS A 43 -5.10 22.54 5.96
C HIS A 43 -5.07 21.25 6.78
N VAL A 44 -6.14 20.97 7.53
CA VAL A 44 -6.30 19.72 8.30
C VAL A 44 -6.45 18.54 7.34
N ARG A 45 -7.35 18.64 6.35
CA ARG A 45 -7.56 17.60 5.33
C ARG A 45 -6.27 17.33 4.57
N ARG A 46 -5.63 18.40 4.10
CA ARG A 46 -4.37 18.34 3.37
C ARG A 46 -3.24 17.68 4.15
N LEU A 47 -3.06 18.04 5.42
CA LEU A 47 -2.03 17.45 6.27
C LEU A 47 -2.27 15.95 6.51
N ARG A 48 -3.52 15.51 6.64
CA ARG A 48 -3.86 14.08 6.78
C ARG A 48 -3.52 13.31 5.50
N LEU A 49 -3.83 13.87 4.34
CA LEU A 49 -3.49 13.28 3.04
C LEU A 49 -1.97 13.14 2.87
N VAL A 50 -1.22 14.24 3.07
CA VAL A 50 0.24 14.22 2.97
C VAL A 50 0.84 13.18 3.92
N ARG A 51 0.33 13.09 5.14
CA ARG A 51 0.78 12.12 6.13
C ARG A 51 0.52 10.68 5.69
N ALA A 52 -0.67 10.37 5.17
CA ALA A 52 -0.99 9.03 4.68
C ALA A 52 -0.04 8.60 3.55
N LEU A 53 0.25 9.50 2.62
CA LEU A 53 1.17 9.24 1.51
C LEU A 53 2.62 9.03 1.95
N VAL A 54 3.12 9.86 2.87
CA VAL A 54 4.52 9.77 3.34
C VAL A 54 4.72 8.61 4.30
N GLU A 55 3.86 8.47 5.32
CA GLU A 55 4.08 7.50 6.41
C GLU A 55 3.62 6.09 6.02
N THR A 56 2.44 5.96 5.41
CA THR A 56 1.89 4.63 5.09
C THR A 56 2.22 4.20 3.67
N GLY A 57 2.15 5.13 2.71
CA GLY A 57 2.54 4.85 1.33
C GLY A 57 4.05 4.81 1.09
N ALA A 58 4.85 5.21 2.09
CA ALA A 58 6.30 5.29 2.00
C ALA A 58 6.80 6.08 0.76
N LEU A 59 6.00 7.05 0.28
CA LEU A 59 6.37 7.84 -0.89
C LEU A 59 7.41 8.90 -0.53
N PRO A 60 8.46 9.09 -1.35
CA PRO A 60 9.35 10.23 -1.22
C PRO A 60 8.58 11.54 -1.35
N ILE A 61 9.00 12.56 -0.59
CA ILE A 61 8.37 13.90 -0.58
C ILE A 61 8.24 14.50 -1.98
N ALA A 62 9.23 14.30 -2.84
CA ALA A 62 9.19 14.76 -4.24
C ALA A 62 8.02 14.14 -5.01
N LYS A 63 7.72 12.85 -4.79
CA LYS A 63 6.58 12.21 -5.45
C LYS A 63 5.25 12.62 -4.86
N VAL A 64 5.20 12.79 -3.54
CA VAL A 64 4.00 13.34 -2.89
C VAL A 64 3.66 14.70 -3.48
N ARG A 65 4.65 15.57 -3.74
CA ARG A 65 4.43 16.85 -4.44
C ARG A 65 3.87 16.65 -5.85
N GLU A 66 4.45 15.75 -6.64
CA GLU A 66 3.99 15.45 -8.00
C GLU A 66 2.52 15.00 -7.99
N VAL A 67 2.19 13.96 -7.21
CA VAL A 67 0.82 13.44 -7.08
C VAL A 67 -0.16 14.56 -6.74
N LEU A 68 0.16 15.37 -5.74
CA LEU A 68 -0.73 16.43 -5.28
C LEU A 68 -0.90 17.54 -6.32
N SER A 69 0.16 17.90 -7.04
CA SER A 69 0.10 18.89 -8.13
C SER A 69 -0.77 18.43 -9.30
N GLU A 70 -0.75 17.13 -9.62
CA GLU A 70 -1.55 16.57 -10.70
C GLU A 70 -3.04 16.52 -10.33
N VAL A 71 -3.34 16.33 -9.03
CA VAL A 71 -4.70 16.26 -8.47
C VAL A 71 -5.35 17.65 -8.38
N GLU A 72 -4.53 18.67 -8.12
CA GLU A 72 -4.98 20.05 -7.95
C GLU A 72 -5.23 20.78 -9.28
N ASP A 73 -4.90 20.22 -10.46
CA ASP A 73 -5.23 20.89 -11.73
C ASP A 73 -6.76 20.92 -11.94
N PRO A 74 -7.40 22.10 -11.85
CA PRO A 74 -8.85 22.22 -11.95
C PRO A 74 -9.36 22.06 -13.38
N ARG A 75 -8.46 22.01 -14.38
CA ARG A 75 -8.82 21.88 -15.80
C ARG A 75 -9.02 20.43 -16.23
N ARG A 76 -8.69 19.46 -15.37
CA ARG A 76 -8.85 18.04 -15.67
C ARG A 76 -10.17 17.51 -15.12
N ASP A 77 -10.86 16.74 -15.97
CA ASP A 77 -11.99 15.94 -15.51
C ASP A 77 -11.52 14.90 -14.48
N LEU A 78 -12.49 14.36 -13.73
CA LEU A 78 -12.20 13.43 -12.65
C LEU A 78 -11.44 12.21 -13.17
N ASP A 79 -11.92 11.55 -14.23
CA ASP A 79 -11.32 10.34 -14.80
C ASP A 79 -9.83 10.52 -15.17
N SER A 80 -9.51 11.64 -15.83
CA SER A 80 -8.15 12.04 -16.16
C SER A 80 -7.29 12.26 -14.91
N THR A 81 -7.82 12.96 -13.90
CA THR A 81 -7.10 13.17 -12.63
C THR A 81 -6.85 11.85 -11.90
N LEU A 82 -7.83 10.92 -11.88
CA LEU A 82 -7.68 9.61 -11.26
C LEU A 82 -6.59 8.78 -11.95
N GLY A 83 -6.59 8.77 -13.28
CA GLY A 83 -5.57 8.08 -14.07
C GLY A 83 -4.16 8.61 -13.81
N VAL A 84 -4.01 9.94 -13.74
CA VAL A 84 -2.70 10.57 -13.48
C VAL A 84 -2.25 10.34 -12.03
N ALA A 85 -3.13 10.53 -11.05
CA ALA A 85 -2.81 10.30 -9.64
C ALA A 85 -2.40 8.84 -9.40
N SER A 86 -3.15 7.90 -9.98
CA SER A 86 -2.81 6.47 -9.96
C SER A 86 -1.42 6.25 -10.58
N ARG A 87 -1.19 6.69 -11.82
CA ARG A 87 0.13 6.54 -12.46
C ARG A 87 1.26 7.13 -11.63
N ALA A 88 1.07 8.32 -11.05
CA ALA A 88 2.06 8.96 -10.19
C ALA A 88 2.33 8.10 -8.94
N LEU A 89 1.30 7.59 -8.26
CA LEU A 89 1.48 6.67 -7.13
C LEU A 89 2.26 5.39 -7.52
N PHE A 90 2.03 4.88 -8.73
CA PHE A 90 2.61 3.62 -9.20
C PHE A 90 3.87 3.76 -10.06
N SER A 91 4.35 4.98 -10.36
CA SER A 91 5.50 5.20 -11.26
C SER A 91 6.79 4.53 -10.80
N HIS A 92 6.93 4.25 -9.49
CA HIS A 92 8.09 3.55 -8.93
C HIS A 92 8.12 2.04 -9.24
N ARG A 93 7.05 1.52 -9.86
CA ARG A 93 6.90 0.12 -10.30
C ARG A 93 6.96 -0.04 -11.80
N ALA A 94 7.25 1.04 -12.55
CA ALA A 94 7.50 0.93 -13.97
C ALA A 94 8.77 0.09 -14.20
N PRO A 95 8.76 -0.86 -15.15
CA PRO A 95 9.95 -1.64 -15.48
C PRO A 95 11.10 -0.70 -15.89
N ALA A 96 12.31 -0.97 -15.40
CA ALA A 96 13.49 -0.19 -15.80
C ALA A 96 13.89 -0.44 -17.27
N GLU A 97 13.49 -1.60 -17.81
CA GLU A 97 13.75 -2.05 -19.18
C GLU A 97 12.43 -2.44 -19.86
N GLU A 98 12.39 -2.41 -21.19
CA GLU A 98 11.24 -2.86 -21.96
C GLU A 98 11.02 -4.37 -21.73
N PRO A 99 9.83 -4.83 -21.28
CA PRO A 99 9.57 -6.25 -21.12
C PRO A 99 9.64 -6.99 -22.46
N GLU A 100 10.00 -8.27 -22.45
CA GLU A 100 10.04 -9.09 -23.66
C GLU A 100 8.63 -9.21 -24.30
N ASP A 101 8.58 -9.25 -25.64
CA ASP A 101 7.31 -9.33 -26.39
C ASP A 101 6.43 -10.53 -25.98
N ALA A 102 7.06 -11.65 -25.62
CA ALA A 102 6.35 -12.85 -25.15
C ALA A 102 5.66 -12.62 -23.79
N ASP A 103 6.32 -11.92 -22.87
CA ASP A 103 5.78 -11.60 -21.56
C ASP A 103 4.66 -10.53 -21.68
N LEU A 104 4.79 -9.58 -22.60
CA LEU A 104 3.74 -8.62 -22.96
C LEU A 104 2.50 -9.30 -23.54
N GLU A 105 2.67 -10.24 -24.46
CA GLU A 105 1.53 -10.98 -25.03
C GLU A 105 0.81 -11.80 -23.96
N THR A 106 1.56 -12.40 -23.03
CA THR A 106 0.99 -13.12 -21.89
C THR A 106 0.17 -12.18 -21.00
N ALA A 107 0.72 -11.02 -20.62
CA ALA A 107 0.00 -10.01 -19.83
C ALA A 107 -1.29 -9.55 -20.53
N ARG A 108 -1.23 -9.28 -21.84
CA ARG A 108 -2.40 -8.88 -22.65
C ARG A 108 -3.44 -10.00 -22.73
N ALA A 109 -3.02 -11.26 -22.85
CA ALA A 109 -3.92 -12.40 -22.87
C ALA A 109 -4.68 -12.55 -21.54
N ILE A 110 -4.00 -12.36 -20.40
CA ILE A 110 -4.64 -12.34 -19.07
C ILE A 110 -5.71 -11.25 -19.01
N VAL A 111 -5.36 -9.99 -19.35
CA VAL A 111 -6.30 -8.86 -19.36
C VAL A 111 -7.53 -9.13 -20.24
N ARG A 112 -7.31 -9.66 -21.46
CA ARG A 112 -8.39 -10.03 -22.38
C ARG A 112 -9.30 -11.12 -21.80
N ARG A 113 -8.73 -12.16 -21.16
CA ARG A 113 -9.49 -13.27 -20.59
C ARG A 113 -10.41 -12.82 -19.45
N GLN A 114 -9.98 -11.85 -18.65
CA GLN A 114 -10.82 -11.26 -17.60
C GLN A 114 -11.89 -10.29 -18.13
N GLY A 115 -11.89 -9.97 -19.43
CA GLY A 115 -12.82 -9.02 -20.02
C GLY A 115 -12.57 -7.56 -19.62
N TRP A 116 -11.37 -7.24 -19.15
CA TRP A 116 -10.98 -5.88 -18.74
C TRP A 116 -10.68 -5.00 -19.96
N ASN A 117 -11.72 -4.62 -20.69
CA ASN A 117 -11.62 -3.95 -22.00
C ASN A 117 -11.38 -2.42 -21.94
N ARG A 118 -11.41 -1.81 -20.75
CA ARG A 118 -11.26 -0.36 -20.58
C ARG A 118 -9.81 0.12 -20.53
N ILE A 119 -8.88 -0.77 -20.19
CA ILE A 119 -7.46 -0.45 -20.13
C ILE A 119 -6.83 -0.57 -21.53
N PRO A 120 -6.10 0.46 -22.01
CA PRO A 120 -5.33 0.36 -23.25
C PRO A 120 -4.26 -0.75 -23.17
N SER A 121 -3.99 -1.41 -24.29
CA SER A 121 -3.04 -2.55 -24.34
C SER A 121 -1.57 -2.16 -24.13
N ASP A 122 -1.25 -0.88 -24.26
CA ASP A 122 0.06 -0.27 -24.06
C ASP A 122 0.19 0.43 -22.70
N HIS A 123 -0.83 0.32 -21.84
CA HIS A 123 -0.84 0.98 -20.53
C HIS A 123 0.26 0.46 -19.60
N ASP A 124 0.85 1.34 -18.78
CA ASP A 124 1.98 1.01 -17.88
C ASP A 124 1.70 -0.19 -16.97
N PHE A 125 0.48 -0.33 -16.44
CA PHE A 125 0.12 -1.50 -15.63
C PHE A 125 0.20 -2.82 -16.38
N VAL A 126 -0.10 -2.85 -17.68
CA VAL A 126 0.07 -4.05 -18.52
C VAL A 126 1.57 -4.36 -18.67
N ARG A 127 2.40 -3.32 -18.82
CA ARG A 127 3.86 -3.45 -18.88
C ARG A 127 4.45 -3.92 -17.55
N THR A 128 3.95 -3.43 -16.41
CA THR A 128 4.33 -3.90 -15.07
C THR A 128 3.95 -5.36 -14.87
N LEU A 129 2.75 -5.78 -15.30
CA LEU A 129 2.35 -7.19 -15.25
C LEU A 129 3.29 -8.06 -16.10
N ALA A 130 3.65 -7.61 -17.30
CA ALA A 130 4.61 -8.28 -18.17
C ALA A 130 6.00 -8.42 -17.53
N ASP A 131 6.53 -7.36 -16.91
CA ASP A 131 7.81 -7.42 -16.17
C ASP A 131 7.76 -8.44 -15.02
N VAL A 132 6.64 -8.49 -14.26
CA VAL A 132 6.46 -9.51 -13.22
C VAL A 132 6.45 -10.92 -13.80
N ILE A 133 5.75 -11.15 -14.92
CA ILE A 133 5.72 -12.44 -15.61
C ILE A 133 7.13 -12.84 -16.08
N GLY A 134 7.86 -11.92 -16.72
CA GLY A 134 9.23 -12.17 -17.16
C GLY A 134 10.17 -12.52 -16.01
N ARG A 135 10.07 -11.82 -14.88
CA ARG A 135 10.84 -12.13 -13.65
C ARG A 135 10.49 -13.49 -13.07
N LEU A 136 9.21 -13.86 -13.03
CA LEU A 136 8.77 -15.18 -12.56
C LEU A 136 9.33 -16.29 -13.47
N ARG A 137 9.33 -16.06 -14.78
CA ARG A 137 9.92 -16.96 -15.78
C ARG A 137 11.43 -17.12 -15.55
N LEU A 138 12.17 -16.02 -15.38
CA LEU A 138 13.61 -16.05 -15.09
C LEU A 138 13.96 -16.80 -13.80
N LEU A 139 13.06 -16.75 -12.80
CA LEU A 139 13.23 -17.45 -11.52
C LEU A 139 12.71 -18.90 -11.56
N ASN A 140 12.20 -19.38 -12.70
CA ASN A 140 11.54 -20.68 -12.85
C ASN A 140 10.35 -20.89 -11.89
N VAL A 141 9.59 -19.84 -11.60
CA VAL A 141 8.35 -19.88 -10.79
C VAL A 141 7.14 -19.50 -11.66
N SER A 142 7.13 -20.00 -12.90
CA SER A 142 6.08 -19.71 -13.88
C SER A 142 4.72 -20.28 -13.47
N ASP A 143 4.70 -21.35 -12.66
CA ASP A 143 3.47 -21.99 -12.14
C ASP A 143 2.57 -20.99 -11.38
N LEU A 144 3.13 -19.90 -10.84
CA LEU A 144 2.34 -18.86 -10.21
C LEU A 144 1.39 -18.16 -11.20
N VAL A 145 1.81 -18.05 -12.47
CA VAL A 145 0.99 -17.49 -13.54
C VAL A 145 -0.22 -18.40 -13.81
N GLU A 146 -0.13 -19.71 -13.62
CA GLU A 146 -1.29 -20.61 -13.78
C GLU A 146 -2.44 -20.31 -12.80
N TYR A 147 -2.16 -19.64 -11.68
CA TYR A 147 -3.16 -19.19 -10.70
C TYR A 147 -3.72 -17.79 -10.98
N GLU A 148 -3.34 -17.17 -12.11
CA GLU A 148 -3.81 -15.87 -12.59
C GLU A 148 -5.30 -15.61 -12.42
N ASP A 149 -6.18 -16.57 -12.76
CA ASP A 149 -7.63 -16.37 -12.67
C ASP A 149 -8.09 -16.18 -11.21
N ARG A 150 -7.43 -16.83 -10.24
CA ARG A 150 -7.71 -16.64 -8.80
C ARG A 150 -7.24 -15.28 -8.32
N TYR A 151 -6.07 -14.84 -8.77
CA TYR A 151 -5.54 -13.51 -8.46
C TYR A 151 -6.41 -12.41 -9.09
N ALA A 152 -6.86 -12.60 -10.33
CA ALA A 152 -7.73 -11.68 -11.03
C ALA A 152 -9.09 -11.53 -10.34
N LEU A 153 -9.72 -12.64 -9.92
CA LEU A 153 -10.98 -12.60 -9.17
C LEU A 153 -10.83 -11.81 -7.85
N ALA A 154 -9.76 -12.05 -7.10
CA ALA A 154 -9.50 -11.31 -5.87
C ALA A 154 -9.26 -9.82 -6.14
N ALA A 155 -8.50 -9.49 -7.19
CA ALA A 155 -8.25 -8.11 -7.60
C ALA A 155 -9.54 -7.39 -7.99
N GLU A 156 -10.46 -8.05 -8.71
CA GLU A 156 -11.75 -7.48 -9.09
C GLU A 156 -12.63 -7.17 -7.88
N GLN A 157 -12.68 -8.09 -6.90
CA GLN A 157 -13.44 -7.86 -5.65
C GLN A 157 -12.93 -6.66 -4.85
N VAL A 158 -11.59 -6.50 -4.77
CA VAL A 158 -10.97 -5.37 -4.10
C VAL A 158 -11.24 -4.08 -4.86
N ALA A 159 -10.99 -4.06 -6.18
CA ALA A 159 -11.23 -2.89 -7.01
C ALA A 159 -12.70 -2.43 -6.95
N GLU A 160 -13.66 -3.36 -6.93
CA GLU A 160 -15.07 -3.03 -6.81
C GLU A 160 -15.39 -2.39 -5.44
N ALA A 161 -14.79 -2.89 -4.35
CA ALA A 161 -14.93 -2.29 -3.04
C ALA A 161 -14.34 -0.87 -2.98
N ASP A 162 -13.17 -0.66 -3.60
CA ASP A 162 -12.49 0.62 -3.67
C ASP A 162 -13.31 1.65 -4.45
N ILE A 163 -13.85 1.29 -5.61
CA ILE A 163 -14.67 2.21 -6.42
C ILE A 163 -16.00 2.52 -5.72
N ARG A 164 -16.65 1.54 -5.08
CA ARG A 164 -17.88 1.79 -4.29
C ARG A 164 -17.65 2.71 -3.10
N LEU A 165 -16.44 2.76 -2.54
CA LEU A 165 -16.10 3.71 -1.48
C LEU A 165 -16.23 5.15 -1.98
N LEU A 166 -15.80 5.41 -3.21
CA LEU A 166 -15.80 6.74 -3.85
C LEU A 166 -17.20 7.21 -4.22
N GLY A 167 -18.06 6.30 -4.70
CA GLY A 167 -19.44 6.62 -5.12
C GLY A 167 -20.36 7.15 -4.00
N ARG A 168 -19.89 7.19 -2.74
CA ARG A 168 -20.63 7.73 -1.59
C ARG A 168 -20.33 9.21 -1.32
N ARG A 169 -19.54 9.88 -2.17
CA ARG A 169 -19.09 11.27 -1.97
C ARG A 169 -19.60 12.15 -3.10
N GLU A 170 -19.97 13.39 -2.76
CA GLU A 170 -20.54 14.35 -3.70
C GLU A 170 -19.53 15.43 -4.12
N ASP A 171 -18.50 15.66 -3.31
CA ASP A 171 -17.48 16.68 -3.55
C ASP A 171 -16.24 16.11 -4.28
N ARG A 172 -15.76 16.80 -5.33
CA ARG A 172 -14.61 16.37 -6.14
C ARG A 172 -13.33 16.27 -5.32
N GLU A 173 -13.08 17.23 -4.44
CA GLU A 173 -11.89 17.24 -3.58
C GLU A 173 -11.94 16.04 -2.64
N GLU A 174 -13.09 15.78 -2.01
CA GLU A 174 -13.27 14.62 -1.14
C GLU A 174 -13.13 13.28 -1.88
N ILE A 175 -13.64 13.16 -3.11
CA ILE A 175 -13.46 11.96 -3.95
C ILE A 175 -11.97 11.73 -4.23
N LEU A 176 -11.25 12.77 -4.63
CA LEU A 176 -9.83 12.70 -4.96
C LEU A 176 -8.98 12.32 -3.73
N GLU A 177 -9.21 13.00 -2.60
CA GLU A 177 -8.54 12.67 -1.34
C GLU A 177 -8.81 11.22 -0.91
N THR A 178 -10.08 10.81 -0.96
CA THR A 178 -10.50 9.44 -0.60
C THR A 178 -9.89 8.42 -1.54
N MET A 179 -9.80 8.70 -2.84
CA MET A 179 -9.14 7.77 -3.77
C MET A 179 -7.66 7.67 -3.46
N ILE A 180 -6.93 8.78 -3.37
CA ILE A 180 -5.47 8.75 -3.18
C ILE A 180 -5.11 7.98 -1.89
N VAL A 181 -5.84 8.24 -0.82
CA VAL A 181 -5.72 7.50 0.43
C VAL A 181 -6.15 6.05 0.24
N GLY A 182 -7.27 5.80 -0.44
CA GLY A 182 -7.82 4.47 -0.72
C GLY A 182 -6.88 3.60 -1.54
N THR A 183 -6.21 4.13 -2.55
CA THR A 183 -5.24 3.39 -3.37
C THR A 183 -4.02 3.00 -2.55
N VAL A 184 -3.42 3.97 -1.84
CA VAL A 184 -2.18 3.72 -1.08
C VAL A 184 -2.43 2.88 0.17
N LEU A 185 -3.43 3.25 0.97
CA LEU A 185 -3.77 2.51 2.17
C LEU A 185 -4.48 1.20 1.84
N GLY A 186 -5.23 1.14 0.73
CA GLY A 186 -5.88 -0.07 0.23
C GLY A 186 -4.85 -1.12 -0.19
N ASP A 187 -3.79 -0.73 -0.88
CA ASP A 187 -2.67 -1.62 -1.19
C ASP A 187 -2.03 -2.21 0.08
N ALA A 188 -1.79 -1.37 1.09
CA ALA A 188 -1.23 -1.79 2.37
C ALA A 188 -2.20 -2.72 3.12
N LEU A 189 -3.48 -2.38 3.14
CA LEU A 189 -4.55 -3.17 3.77
C LEU A 189 -4.67 -4.54 3.09
N PHE A 190 -4.78 -4.57 1.76
CA PHE A 190 -4.90 -5.80 1.00
C PHE A 190 -3.65 -6.67 1.14
N THR A 191 -2.46 -6.07 1.09
CA THR A 191 -1.20 -6.77 1.35
C THR A 191 -1.21 -7.42 2.72
N ALA A 192 -1.57 -6.69 3.78
CA ALA A 192 -1.65 -7.22 5.14
C ALA A 192 -2.67 -8.37 5.25
N LEU A 193 -3.88 -8.18 4.73
CA LEU A 193 -4.93 -9.21 4.71
C LEU A 193 -4.48 -10.46 3.96
N ARG A 194 -3.85 -10.30 2.80
CA ARG A 194 -3.30 -11.42 2.02
C ARG A 194 -2.24 -12.18 2.81
N ARG A 195 -1.35 -11.49 3.54
CA ARG A 195 -0.34 -12.13 4.39
C ARG A 195 -0.96 -12.87 5.58
N ILE A 196 -1.96 -12.27 6.24
CA ILE A 196 -2.69 -12.92 7.32
C ILE A 196 -3.40 -14.20 6.81
N ALA A 197 -4.08 -14.11 5.66
CA ALA A 197 -4.74 -15.25 5.04
C ALA A 197 -3.74 -16.37 4.68
N GLN A 198 -2.54 -16.01 4.20
CA GLN A 198 -1.47 -16.98 3.94
C GLN A 198 -1.01 -17.70 5.20
N VAL A 199 -0.86 -17.01 6.32
CA VAL A 199 -0.50 -17.62 7.61
C VAL A 199 -1.59 -18.60 8.04
N GLU A 200 -2.86 -18.20 7.97
CA GLU A 200 -4.00 -19.04 8.34
C GLU A 200 -4.09 -20.31 7.47
N ILE A 201 -3.99 -20.16 6.15
CA ILE A 201 -4.05 -21.28 5.21
C ILE A 201 -2.84 -22.20 5.40
N SER A 202 -1.64 -21.65 5.54
CA SER A 202 -0.42 -22.42 5.81
C SER A 202 -0.53 -23.21 7.11
N GLY A 203 -1.09 -22.61 8.16
CA GLY A 203 -1.36 -23.29 9.42
C GLY A 203 -2.26 -24.51 9.23
N ARG A 204 -3.34 -24.40 8.46
CA ARG A 204 -4.27 -25.51 8.21
C ARG A 204 -3.68 -26.62 7.33
N GLU A 205 -2.87 -26.26 6.34
CA GLU A 205 -2.34 -27.21 5.36
C GLU A 205 -1.08 -27.94 5.87
N PHE A 206 -0.23 -27.25 6.66
CA PHE A 206 1.07 -27.77 7.06
C PHE A 206 1.21 -28.07 8.55
N LYS A 207 0.34 -27.54 9.42
CA LYS A 207 0.27 -27.98 10.82
C LYS A 207 -0.92 -28.92 10.96
N GLY A 208 -0.63 -30.16 11.36
CA GLY A 208 -1.67 -31.17 11.58
C GLY A 208 -2.69 -30.73 12.66
N PRO A 209 -3.86 -31.39 12.73
CA PRO A 209 -4.97 -31.01 13.61
C PRO A 209 -4.69 -31.02 15.12
N GLU A 210 -3.48 -31.39 15.57
CA GLU A 210 -3.14 -31.56 16.98
C GLU A 210 -2.70 -30.28 17.71
N GLU A 211 -2.15 -29.25 17.04
CA GLU A 211 -1.71 -28.01 17.75
C GLU A 211 -2.87 -27.06 18.08
N HIS A 212 -3.94 -27.02 17.26
CA HIS A 212 -5.06 -26.11 17.50
C HIS A 212 -5.95 -26.48 18.70
N ARG A 213 -5.94 -27.76 19.11
CA ARG A 213 -6.65 -28.19 20.31
C ARG A 213 -5.92 -27.73 21.57
N THR A 214 -4.60 -27.88 21.58
CA THR A 214 -3.76 -27.52 22.73
C THR A 214 -3.75 -26.01 22.98
N GLU A 215 -3.65 -25.16 21.95
CA GLU A 215 -3.65 -23.70 22.17
C GLU A 215 -5.02 -23.14 22.58
N ARG A 216 -6.13 -23.69 22.07
CA ARG A 216 -7.48 -23.29 22.52
C ARG A 216 -7.79 -23.80 23.92
N GLU A 217 -7.35 -25.00 24.29
CA GLU A 217 -7.52 -25.54 25.64
C GLU A 217 -6.57 -24.88 26.66
N GLU A 218 -5.33 -24.53 26.29
CA GLU A 218 -4.39 -23.80 27.16
C GLU A 218 -4.82 -22.34 27.39
N CYS A 219 -5.35 -21.65 26.37
CA CYS A 219 -5.85 -20.27 26.53
C CYS A 219 -7.15 -20.21 27.36
N LEU A 220 -7.93 -21.31 27.39
CA LEU A 220 -9.08 -21.46 28.28
C LEU A 220 -8.67 -21.90 29.70
N SER A 221 -7.57 -22.64 29.85
CA SER A 221 -7.06 -23.11 31.15
C SER A 221 -6.23 -22.07 31.92
N THR A 222 -5.58 -21.11 31.25
CA THR A 222 -4.76 -20.07 31.91
C THR A 222 -5.56 -18.92 32.51
N ARG A 223 -6.89 -18.92 32.40
CA ARG A 223 -7.74 -17.95 33.12
C ARG A 223 -7.89 -18.25 34.62
N ASP A 224 -7.47 -19.43 35.10
CA ASP A 224 -7.68 -19.87 36.48
C ASP A 224 -6.40 -20.27 37.24
N LEU A 225 -5.19 -19.86 36.82
CA LEU A 225 -3.97 -20.14 37.59
C LEU A 225 -3.22 -18.88 38.01
N ASP A 226 -3.08 -18.82 39.34
CA ASP A 226 -2.46 -17.84 40.20
C ASP A 226 -0.96 -17.61 39.89
N VAL A 227 -0.49 -16.45 40.32
CA VAL A 227 0.85 -15.90 40.11
C VAL A 227 1.92 -16.79 40.76
N GLY A 228 2.82 -17.38 39.97
CA GLY A 228 4.00 -18.05 40.54
C GLY A 228 4.89 -18.81 39.56
N GLN A 229 5.99 -18.18 39.16
CA GLN A 229 7.28 -18.78 38.75
C GLN A 229 7.26 -20.16 38.04
N SER A 230 7.43 -20.18 36.72
CA SER A 230 8.37 -21.12 36.08
C SER A 230 8.83 -20.58 34.71
N ALA A 231 10.10 -20.81 34.38
CA ALA A 231 10.78 -20.33 33.18
C ALA A 231 10.20 -20.96 31.89
N PRO A 232 10.23 -20.27 30.74
CA PRO A 232 9.67 -20.81 29.51
C PRO A 232 10.50 -22.01 29.01
N GLY A 233 9.80 -23.12 28.73
CA GLY A 233 10.38 -24.34 28.17
C GLY A 233 10.82 -24.21 26.69
N PRO A 234 11.50 -25.24 26.16
CA PRO A 234 12.27 -25.18 24.91
C PRO A 234 11.45 -25.00 23.62
N ALA A 235 10.11 -24.96 23.70
CA ALA A 235 9.23 -24.74 22.55
C ALA A 235 9.31 -23.29 21.99
N CYS A 236 9.75 -22.32 22.81
CA CYS A 236 9.84 -20.92 22.38
C CYS A 236 11.04 -20.64 21.44
N PHE A 237 12.07 -21.51 21.44
CA PHE A 237 13.29 -21.26 20.67
C PHE A 237 13.17 -21.65 19.19
N TYR A 238 12.32 -22.63 18.85
CA TYR A 238 12.15 -23.10 17.47
C TYR A 238 11.23 -22.20 16.63
N ALA A 239 10.23 -21.56 17.23
CA ALA A 239 9.36 -20.60 16.55
C ALA A 239 10.13 -19.34 16.10
N GLN A 240 11.13 -18.89 16.87
CA GLN A 240 11.98 -17.75 16.52
C GLN A 240 12.90 -18.05 15.32
N MET A 241 13.35 -19.31 15.16
CA MET A 241 14.27 -19.71 14.10
C MET A 241 13.56 -19.91 12.74
N ALA A 242 12.34 -20.47 12.74
CA ALA A 242 11.53 -20.60 11.53
C ALA A 242 11.05 -19.25 10.97
N MET A 243 10.79 -18.27 11.85
CA MET A 243 10.44 -16.91 11.43
C MET A 243 11.64 -16.16 10.82
N SER A 244 12.87 -16.45 11.24
CA SER A 244 14.08 -15.84 10.69
C SER A 244 14.41 -16.32 9.27
N ALA A 245 14.04 -17.57 8.93
CA ALA A 245 14.24 -18.13 7.58
C ALA A 245 13.23 -17.60 6.54
N LEU A 246 12.02 -17.20 6.97
CA LEU A 246 10.99 -16.62 6.10
C LEU A 246 11.05 -15.08 6.02
N VAL A 247 11.63 -14.41 7.02
CA VAL A 247 11.87 -12.95 7.03
C VAL A 247 13.23 -12.57 6.41
N GLY A 248 14.15 -13.53 6.28
CA GLY A 248 15.51 -13.33 5.73
C GLY A 248 15.59 -12.88 4.25
N PHE A 249 14.46 -12.79 3.52
CA PHE A 249 14.41 -12.22 2.17
C PHE A 249 14.04 -10.72 2.13
N ALA A 250 13.78 -10.08 3.28
CA ALA A 250 13.38 -8.67 3.33
C ALA A 250 14.53 -7.67 3.59
N THR A 251 15.79 -8.11 3.72
CA THR A 251 16.95 -7.21 3.95
C THR A 251 18.22 -7.62 3.19
N VAL A 252 18.08 -8.05 1.94
CA VAL A 252 19.23 -8.02 1.00
C VAL A 252 19.09 -6.79 0.11
N GLN A 253 19.76 -5.73 0.54
CA GLN A 253 20.12 -4.61 -0.30
C GLN A 253 21.18 -5.13 -1.29
N VAL A 254 20.75 -5.52 -2.49
CA VAL A 254 21.68 -5.91 -3.56
C VAL A 254 22.38 -4.65 -4.06
N ASP A 255 23.59 -4.44 -3.58
CA ASP A 255 24.52 -3.44 -4.09
C ASP A 255 25.06 -3.93 -5.45
N TRP A 256 24.55 -3.37 -6.54
CA TRP A 256 24.91 -3.71 -7.92
C TRP A 256 26.31 -3.18 -8.35
N ALA A 257 27.11 -2.64 -7.42
CA ALA A 257 28.38 -2.00 -7.76
C ALA A 257 29.61 -2.92 -7.79
N VAL A 258 29.49 -4.23 -7.52
CA VAL A 258 30.65 -5.15 -7.54
C VAL A 258 30.35 -6.41 -8.32
N LEU A 259 30.42 -6.32 -9.65
CA LEU A 259 30.87 -7.38 -10.57
C LEU A 259 31.11 -6.74 -11.93
N ARG A 260 32.34 -6.26 -12.12
CA ARG A 260 32.93 -5.88 -13.40
C ARG A 260 34.28 -6.57 -13.52
#